data_AF-A0AAN8KIA3-F1
#
_entry.id   AF-A0AAN8KIA3-F1
#
_cell.length_a   1.000
_cell.length_b   1.000
_cell.length_c   1.000
_cell.angle_alpha   90.00
_cell.angle_beta   90.00
_cell.angle_gamma   90.00
#
_symmetry.space_group_name_H-M   'P 1'
#
loop_
_entity.id
_entity.type
_entity.pdbx_description
1 polymer ?
#
loop_
_entity_poly.entity_id
_entity_poly.type
_entity_poly.pdbx_seq_one_letter_code
_entity_poly.pdbx_strand_id
1 'polypeptide(L)'
;MWSISIQPSIYLLYIYNRTIYPGSIHCIRTFLYIYNRTIYPGSIHCIRTFLYIYNRTIYPGSIHCIRTFLYIYNRTIYPGSIHCIRTFLYIYNRTIYPGSIHCIRTFLYIYNRTIYPRSIHCIRTFLYIYNRTIYPGSIHCIRTFLYIYNRTIYPRSIHCIRTFLYIYNRTIYPGSIHCIRTFLYIYNRTIYPRSIHCIRTFLYIYNRTIYP
;
A
#
# COMPACT_ATOMS: atom_id res chain seq x y z
N MET A 1 21.48 -16.56 -13.71
CA MET A 1 20.30 -16.00 -13.01
C MET A 1 19.62 -17.16 -12.29
N TRP A 2 19.64 -17.21 -10.96
CA TRP A 2 19.11 -18.36 -10.20
C TRP A 2 17.65 -18.08 -9.82
N SER A 3 16.72 -18.94 -10.19
CA SER A 3 15.31 -18.88 -9.75
C SER A 3 15.13 -19.72 -8.49
N ILE A 4 14.56 -19.14 -7.44
CA ILE A 4 14.19 -19.90 -6.23
C ILE A 4 12.74 -20.35 -6.41
N SER A 5 12.56 -21.59 -6.86
CA SER A 5 11.26 -22.25 -6.97
C SER A 5 11.08 -23.26 -5.83
N ILE A 6 10.10 -23.03 -4.96
CA ILE A 6 9.80 -23.94 -3.84
C ILE A 6 8.50 -24.69 -4.18
N GLN A 7 8.59 -26.02 -4.36
CA GLN A 7 7.48 -26.90 -4.71
C GLN A 7 6.58 -27.26 -3.49
N PRO A 8 5.34 -27.75 -3.74
CA PRO A 8 4.27 -27.78 -2.75
C PRO A 8 4.32 -29.02 -1.85
N SER A 9 5.04 -28.91 -0.76
CA SER A 9 4.72 -29.56 0.51
C SER A 9 5.02 -28.56 1.62
N ILE A 10 4.29 -28.61 2.72
CA ILE A 10 4.31 -27.56 3.75
C ILE A 10 5.73 -27.52 4.35
N TYR A 11 6.57 -26.63 3.82
CA TYR A 11 7.90 -26.34 4.34
C TYR A 11 7.91 -24.95 4.95
N LEU A 12 8.56 -24.90 6.11
CA LEU A 12 9.07 -23.69 6.73
C LEU A 12 10.44 -23.41 6.10
N LEU A 13 10.57 -22.30 5.37
CA LEU A 13 11.84 -21.91 4.76
C LEU A 13 12.37 -20.63 5.42
N TYR A 14 13.63 -20.67 5.86
CA TYR A 14 14.40 -19.51 6.28
C TYR A 14 15.47 -19.20 5.26
N ILE A 15 15.49 -17.97 4.76
CA ILE A 15 16.58 -17.46 3.92
C ILE A 15 17.30 -16.39 4.73
N TYR A 16 18.57 -16.66 5.05
CA TYR A 16 19.47 -15.70 5.70
C TYR A 16 20.71 -15.49 4.86
N ASN A 17 20.88 -14.29 4.32
CA ASN A 17 21.98 -13.91 3.46
C ASN A 17 22.24 -12.39 3.52
N ARG A 18 23.49 -11.99 3.29
CA ARG A 18 23.83 -10.57 3.21
C ARG A 18 23.14 -9.90 2.03
N THR A 19 23.28 -10.47 0.83
CA THR A 19 22.76 -9.92 -0.42
C THR A 19 22.38 -11.05 -1.37
N ILE A 20 21.19 -11.02 -1.98
CA ILE A 20 20.78 -12.01 -3.00
C ILE A 20 20.11 -11.36 -4.21
N TYR A 21 20.33 -11.97 -5.38
CA TYR A 21 19.81 -11.55 -6.69
C TYR A 21 19.05 -12.68 -7.40
N PRO A 22 17.91 -13.15 -6.83
CA PRO A 22 17.14 -14.20 -7.48
C PRO A 22 16.46 -13.65 -8.74
N GLY A 23 16.37 -14.47 -9.79
CA GLY A 23 15.58 -14.12 -10.97
C GLY A 23 14.10 -13.97 -10.61
N SER A 24 13.57 -14.95 -9.89
CA SER A 24 12.23 -14.89 -9.30
C SER A 24 12.18 -15.70 -8.00
N ILE A 25 11.23 -15.34 -7.14
CA ILE A 25 10.88 -16.07 -5.92
C ILE A 25 9.45 -16.57 -6.08
N HIS A 26 9.25 -17.88 -6.19
CA HIS A 26 7.92 -18.49 -6.28
C HIS A 26 7.64 -19.35 -5.05
N CYS A 27 6.55 -19.05 -4.35
CA CYS A 27 6.14 -19.71 -3.12
C CYS A 27 4.67 -20.14 -3.20
N ILE A 28 4.40 -21.42 -2.98
CA ILE A 28 3.06 -22.00 -3.03
C ILE A 28 2.84 -22.86 -1.79
N ARG A 29 1.84 -22.54 -0.96
CA ARG A 29 1.51 -23.31 0.26
C ARG A 29 2.69 -23.43 1.25
N THR A 30 3.42 -22.34 1.46
CA THR A 30 4.62 -22.32 2.33
C THR A 30 4.53 -21.25 3.42
N PHE A 31 5.32 -21.46 4.47
CA PHE A 31 5.73 -20.42 5.41
C PHE A 31 7.15 -19.99 5.06
N LEU A 32 7.33 -18.73 4.67
CA LEU A 32 8.61 -18.21 4.23
C LEU A 32 9.04 -17.05 5.13
N TYR A 33 10.22 -17.17 5.70
CA TYR A 33 10.91 -16.13 6.45
C TYR A 33 12.17 -15.73 5.71
N ILE A 34 12.28 -14.46 5.35
CA ILE A 34 13.47 -13.92 4.72
C ILE A 34 14.07 -12.84 5.60
N TYR A 35 15.33 -13.02 5.97
CA TYR A 35 16.10 -12.04 6.74
C TYR A 35 17.41 -11.73 6.01
N ASN A 36 17.44 -10.64 5.26
CA ASN A 36 18.60 -10.24 4.44
C ASN A 36 18.91 -8.75 4.55
N ARG A 37 20.16 -8.35 4.27
CA ARG A 37 20.45 -6.92 4.14
C ARG A 37 19.79 -6.36 2.89
N THR A 38 20.01 -7.00 1.73
CA THR A 38 19.45 -6.53 0.45
C THR A 38 18.97 -7.69 -0.43
N ILE A 39 17.84 -7.51 -1.12
CA ILE A 39 17.29 -8.48 -2.09
C ILE A 39 16.84 -7.77 -3.36
N TYR A 40 17.21 -8.32 -4.50
CA TYR A 40 16.84 -7.83 -5.83
C TYR A 40 16.17 -8.96 -6.64
N PRO A 41 14.90 -9.31 -6.36
CA PRO A 41 14.15 -10.26 -7.18
C PRO A 41 13.68 -9.59 -8.48
N GLY A 42 13.73 -10.30 -9.60
CA GLY A 42 12.96 -9.88 -10.78
C GLY A 42 11.46 -9.87 -10.47
N SER A 43 10.95 -10.94 -9.86
CA SER A 43 9.57 -11.00 -9.35
C SER A 43 9.44 -11.83 -8.07
N ILE A 44 8.41 -11.52 -7.27
CA ILE A 44 8.00 -12.31 -6.10
C ILE A 44 6.56 -12.77 -6.34
N HIS A 45 6.32 -14.08 -6.39
CA HIS A 45 4.99 -14.65 -6.56
C HIS A 45 4.66 -15.59 -5.40
N CYS A 46 3.57 -15.28 -4.70
CA CYS A 46 3.17 -15.96 -3.49
C CYS A 46 1.70 -16.38 -3.58
N ILE A 47 1.40 -17.67 -3.40
CA ILE A 47 0.05 -18.23 -3.45
C ILE A 47 -0.21 -19.08 -2.21
N ARG A 48 -1.23 -18.72 -1.43
CA ARG A 48 -1.58 -19.43 -0.18
C ARG A 48 -0.38 -19.54 0.78
N THR A 49 0.33 -18.43 0.97
CA THR A 49 1.55 -18.39 1.78
C THR A 49 1.41 -17.44 2.95
N PHE A 50 2.20 -17.72 3.98
CA PHE A 50 2.59 -16.74 4.98
C PHE A 50 4.02 -16.30 4.67
N LEU A 51 4.21 -15.03 4.39
CA LEU A 51 5.50 -14.47 4.03
C LEU A 51 5.87 -13.37 5.03
N TYR A 52 6.98 -13.60 5.73
CA TYR A 52 7.61 -12.63 6.60
C TYR A 52 8.91 -12.21 5.95
N ILE A 53 9.04 -10.92 5.66
CA ILE A 53 10.27 -10.37 5.14
C ILE A 53 10.79 -9.28 6.07
N TYR A 54 11.99 -9.48 6.58
CA TYR A 54 12.73 -8.49 7.33
C TYR A 54 14.03 -8.16 6.59
N ASN A 55 14.04 -7.04 5.87
CA ASN A 55 15.22 -6.63 5.10
C ASN A 55 15.57 -5.17 5.27
N ARG A 56 16.85 -4.82 5.08
CA ARG A 56 17.18 -3.40 4.96
C ARG A 56 16.56 -2.81 3.69
N THR A 57 16.73 -3.50 2.55
CA THR A 57 16.23 -3.01 1.26
C THR A 57 15.71 -4.14 0.36
N ILE A 58 14.59 -3.92 -0.34
CA ILE A 58 14.08 -4.84 -1.38
C ILE A 58 13.71 -4.06 -2.65
N TYR A 59 14.16 -4.57 -3.80
CA TYR A 59 13.86 -4.00 -5.11
C TYR A 59 13.27 -5.07 -6.04
N PRO A 60 11.99 -5.46 -5.85
CA PRO A 60 11.32 -6.36 -6.78
C PRO A 60 10.92 -5.62 -8.07
N GLY A 61 11.05 -6.26 -9.23
CA GLY A 61 10.36 -5.80 -10.42
C GLY A 61 8.83 -5.83 -10.21
N SER A 62 8.31 -6.95 -9.73
CA SER A 62 6.90 -7.07 -9.33
C SER A 62 6.69 -7.95 -8.10
N ILE A 63 5.62 -7.69 -7.34
CA ILE A 63 5.14 -8.53 -6.25
C ILE A 63 3.72 -8.98 -6.57
N HIS A 64 3.50 -10.29 -6.62
CA HIS A 64 2.21 -10.93 -6.86
C HIS A 64 1.85 -11.80 -5.67
N CYS A 65 0.71 -11.50 -5.04
CA CYS A 65 0.27 -12.19 -3.84
C CYS A 65 -1.21 -12.57 -3.96
N ILE A 66 -1.52 -13.85 -3.83
CA ILE A 66 -2.88 -14.39 -3.92
C ILE A 66 -3.19 -15.24 -2.69
N ARG A 67 -4.23 -14.87 -1.94
CA ARG A 67 -4.63 -15.59 -0.69
C ARG A 67 -3.47 -15.71 0.29
N THR A 68 -2.75 -14.61 0.53
CA THR A 68 -1.55 -14.59 1.36
C THR A 68 -1.71 -13.71 2.58
N PHE A 69 -0.97 -14.05 3.63
CA PHE A 69 -0.63 -13.13 4.70
C PHE A 69 0.82 -12.68 4.50
N LEU A 70 1.02 -11.39 4.36
CA LEU A 70 2.31 -10.79 4.04
C LEU A 70 2.65 -9.76 5.11
N TYR A 71 3.74 -10.01 5.83
CA TYR A 71 4.32 -9.08 6.79
C TYR A 71 5.67 -8.63 6.23
N ILE A 72 5.78 -7.34 5.95
CA ILE A 72 7.02 -6.76 5.46
C ILE A 72 7.50 -5.71 6.44
N TYR A 73 8.71 -5.90 6.95
CA TYR A 73 9.41 -4.94 7.77
C TYR A 73 10.73 -4.55 7.10
N ASN A 74 10.78 -3.40 6.45
CA ASN A 74 11.97 -2.97 5.72
C ASN A 74 12.36 -1.51 5.94
N ARG A 75 13.64 -1.19 5.78
CA ARG A 75 13.99 0.24 5.67
C ARG A 75 13.42 0.83 4.39
N THR A 76 13.62 0.16 3.26
CA THR A 76 13.17 0.65 1.95
C THR A 76 12.63 -0.46 1.05
N ILE A 77 11.56 -0.16 0.30
CA ILE A 77 11.04 -1.04 -0.77
C ILE A 77 10.74 -0.21 -2.01
N TYR A 78 11.20 -0.72 -3.16
CA TYR A 78 10.97 -0.12 -4.47
C TYR A 78 10.44 -1.17 -5.45
N PRO A 79 9.16 -1.56 -5.34
CA PRO A 79 8.53 -2.42 -6.33
C PRO A 79 8.22 -1.65 -7.62
N GLY A 80 8.42 -2.26 -8.78
CA GLY A 80 7.79 -1.76 -10.00
C GLY A 80 6.26 -1.79 -9.86
N SER A 81 5.70 -2.93 -9.44
CA SER A 81 4.28 -3.06 -9.12
C SER A 81 4.01 -3.99 -7.94
N ILE A 82 2.90 -3.72 -7.23
CA ILE A 82 2.35 -4.60 -6.18
C ILE A 82 0.93 -5.00 -6.57
N HIS A 83 0.69 -6.31 -6.71
CA HIS A 83 -0.62 -6.88 -7.00
C HIS A 83 -1.03 -7.85 -5.89
N CYS A 84 -2.10 -7.50 -5.18
CA CYS A 84 -2.59 -8.23 -4.02
C CYS A 84 -4.06 -8.61 -4.18
N ILE A 85 -4.37 -9.92 -4.11
CA ILE A 85 -5.73 -10.45 -4.22
C ILE A 85 -6.05 -11.32 -3.01
N ARG A 86 -7.12 -10.99 -2.27
CA ARG A 86 -7.54 -11.72 -1.07
C ARG A 86 -6.40 -11.85 -0.05
N THR A 87 -5.68 -10.76 0.19
CA THR A 87 -4.50 -10.75 1.05
C THR A 87 -4.71 -9.93 2.30
N PHE A 88 -4.00 -10.31 3.36
CA PHE A 88 -3.71 -9.43 4.48
C PHE A 88 -2.26 -8.99 4.33
N LEU A 89 -2.05 -7.68 4.26
CA LEU A 89 -0.74 -7.09 4.03
C LEU A 89 -0.46 -6.08 5.14
N TYR A 90 0.56 -6.37 5.93
CA TYR A 90 1.11 -5.49 6.94
C TYR A 90 2.48 -5.01 6.45
N ILE A 91 2.61 -3.70 6.26
CA ILE A 91 3.86 -3.11 5.85
C ILE A 91 4.31 -2.09 6.88
N TYR A 92 5.49 -2.32 7.44
CA TYR A 92 6.19 -1.41 8.33
C TYR A 92 7.52 -1.01 7.70
N ASN A 93 7.55 0.13 7.01
CA ASN A 93 8.76 0.59 6.36
C ASN A 93 9.14 2.03 6.66
N ARG A 94 10.41 2.39 6.50
CA ARG A 94 10.75 3.82 6.44
C ARG A 94 10.20 4.42 5.15
N THR A 95 10.44 3.79 4.00
CA THR A 95 10.04 4.34 2.71
C THR A 95 9.54 3.27 1.75
N ILE A 96 8.47 3.59 0.99
CA ILE A 96 7.98 2.75 -0.12
C ILE A 96 7.76 3.60 -1.36
N TYR A 97 8.30 3.15 -2.49
CA TYR A 97 8.13 3.79 -3.80
C TYR A 97 7.66 2.75 -4.83
N PRO A 98 6.38 2.35 -4.80
CA PRO A 98 5.82 1.50 -5.84
C PRO A 98 5.63 2.32 -7.13
N GLY A 99 5.85 1.72 -8.29
CA GLY A 99 5.24 2.24 -9.51
C GLY A 99 3.72 2.23 -9.37
N SER A 100 3.12 1.06 -9.15
CA SER A 100 1.68 0.93 -8.90
C SER A 100 1.34 -0.01 -7.75
N ILE A 101 0.21 0.25 -7.09
CA ILE A 101 -0.40 -0.67 -6.10
C ILE A 101 -1.80 -1.01 -6.57
N HIS A 102 -2.07 -2.31 -6.74
CA HIS A 102 -3.39 -2.86 -7.06
C HIS A 102 -3.83 -3.87 -6.02
N CYS A 103 -4.93 -3.57 -5.34
CA CYS A 103 -5.43 -4.34 -4.21
C CYS A 103 -6.90 -4.71 -4.42
N ILE A 104 -7.22 -6.01 -4.39
CA ILE A 104 -8.58 -6.53 -4.55
C ILE A 104 -8.94 -7.44 -3.38
N ARG A 105 -10.01 -7.12 -2.64
CA ARG A 105 -10.46 -7.90 -1.47
C ARG A 105 -9.36 -8.05 -0.42
N THR A 106 -8.60 -6.99 -0.16
CA THR A 106 -7.44 -7.02 0.74
C THR A 106 -7.69 -6.21 2.01
N PHE A 107 -7.09 -6.64 3.10
CA PHE A 107 -6.87 -5.80 4.27
C PHE A 107 -5.41 -5.35 4.25
N LEU A 108 -5.20 -4.04 4.27
CA LEU A 108 -3.90 -3.43 4.10
C LEU A 108 -3.65 -2.47 5.26
N TYR A 109 -2.64 -2.79 6.07
CA TYR A 109 -2.15 -1.94 7.14
C TYR A 109 -0.77 -1.44 6.74
N ILE A 110 -0.65 -0.15 6.52
CA ILE A 110 0.63 0.45 6.15
C ILE A 110 1.02 1.47 7.21
N TYR A 111 2.20 1.24 7.79
CA TYR A 111 2.87 2.16 8.68
C TYR A 111 4.21 2.57 8.09
N ASN A 112 4.31 3.77 7.52
CA ASN A 112 5.57 4.25 6.96
C ASN A 112 5.94 5.68 7.32
N ARG A 113 7.21 6.06 7.19
CA ARG A 113 7.51 7.51 7.14
C ARG A 113 7.01 8.10 5.83
N THR A 114 7.33 7.46 4.69
CA THR A 114 6.99 8.01 3.38
C THR A 114 6.47 6.95 2.40
N ILE A 115 5.46 7.32 1.60
CA ILE A 115 4.97 6.53 0.46
C ILE A 115 4.79 7.42 -0.76
N TYR A 116 5.34 6.99 -1.89
CA TYR A 116 5.26 7.69 -3.17
C TYR A 116 4.86 6.72 -4.30
N PRO A 117 3.59 6.29 -4.35
CA PRO A 117 3.09 5.53 -5.49
C PRO A 117 2.77 6.43 -6.67
N ARG A 118 3.04 5.97 -7.90
CA ARG A 118 2.45 6.67 -9.07
C ARG A 118 0.93 6.51 -9.07
N SER A 119 0.44 5.31 -8.78
CA SER A 119 -1.00 5.05 -8.65
C SER A 119 -1.33 4.02 -7.56
N ILE A 120 -2.49 4.23 -6.91
CA ILE A 120 -3.10 3.28 -5.99
C ILE A 120 -4.50 2.96 -6.49
N HIS A 121 -4.78 1.68 -6.71
CA HIS A 121 -6.09 1.18 -7.07
C HIS A 121 -6.56 0.13 -6.05
N CYS A 122 -7.66 0.42 -5.39
CA CYS A 122 -8.21 -0.41 -4.34
C CYS A 122 -9.67 -0.76 -4.61
N ILE A 123 -10.01 -2.06 -4.60
CA ILE A 123 -11.37 -2.57 -4.80
C ILE A 123 -11.74 -3.52 -3.65
N ARG A 124 -12.85 -3.23 -2.96
CA ARG A 124 -13.32 -4.03 -1.81
C ARG A 124 -12.24 -4.23 -0.74
N THR A 125 -11.51 -3.17 -0.41
CA THR A 125 -10.39 -3.22 0.52
C THR A 125 -10.71 -2.48 1.81
N PHE A 126 -10.08 -2.91 2.88
CA PHE A 126 -9.90 -2.08 4.07
C PHE A 126 -8.45 -1.63 4.09
N LEU A 127 -8.22 -0.33 4.12
CA LEU A 127 -6.89 0.26 4.09
C LEU A 127 -6.75 1.19 5.30
N TYR A 128 -5.82 0.85 6.19
CA TYR A 128 -5.39 1.69 7.28
C TYR A 128 -4.01 2.24 6.95
N ILE A 129 -3.90 3.56 6.84
CA ILE A 129 -2.66 4.24 6.54
C ILE A 129 -2.26 5.11 7.71
N TYR A 130 -1.09 4.83 8.28
CA TYR A 130 -0.40 5.72 9.20
C TYR A 130 0.94 6.12 8.61
N ASN A 131 1.06 7.34 8.07
CA ASN A 131 2.34 7.82 7.55
C ASN A 131 2.70 9.23 7.98
N ARG A 132 3.98 9.60 7.92
CA ARG A 132 4.31 11.04 7.96
C ARG A 132 3.84 11.71 6.67
N THR A 133 4.18 11.14 5.51
CA THR A 133 3.92 11.78 4.23
C THR A 133 3.45 10.79 3.16
N ILE A 134 2.44 11.17 2.37
CA ILE A 134 2.00 10.41 1.19
C ILE A 134 1.88 11.34 -0.01
N TYR A 135 2.48 10.94 -1.13
CA TYR A 135 2.41 11.66 -2.40
C TYR A 135 2.03 10.69 -3.53
N PRO A 136 0.76 10.27 -3.62
CA PRO A 136 0.29 9.51 -4.75
C PRO A 136 0.16 10.40 -5.99
N GLY A 137 0.49 9.88 -7.16
CA GLY A 137 -0.01 10.48 -8.40
C GLY A 137 -1.54 10.44 -8.40
N SER A 138 -2.12 9.24 -8.37
CA SER A 138 -3.57 9.05 -8.28
C SER A 138 -3.99 8.01 -7.24
N ILE A 139 -5.14 8.23 -6.61
CA ILE A 139 -5.82 7.24 -5.76
C ILE A 139 -7.20 6.95 -6.34
N HIS A 140 -7.47 5.67 -6.62
CA HIS A 140 -8.78 5.18 -7.05
C HIS A 140 -9.29 4.10 -6.09
N CYS A 141 -10.41 4.38 -5.44
CA CYS A 141 -11.00 3.51 -4.42
C CYS A 141 -12.46 3.17 -4.77
N ILE A 142 -12.78 1.87 -4.78
CA ILE A 142 -14.14 1.37 -5.08
C ILE A 142 -14.57 0.38 -4.00
N ARG A 143 -15.67 0.67 -3.29
CA ARG A 143 -16.21 -0.21 -2.23
C ARG A 143 -15.20 -0.50 -1.13
N THR A 144 -14.37 0.47 -0.76
CA THR A 144 -13.30 0.32 0.23
C THR A 144 -13.58 1.15 1.48
N PHE A 145 -13.08 0.71 2.64
CA PHE A 145 -12.97 1.55 3.83
C PHE A 145 -11.53 2.03 3.96
N LEU A 146 -11.34 3.33 4.11
CA LEU A 146 -10.04 3.97 4.09
C LEU A 146 -9.89 4.86 5.33
N TYR A 147 -8.97 4.47 6.20
CA TYR A 147 -8.58 5.26 7.37
C TYR A 147 -7.18 5.80 7.13
N ILE A 148 -7.04 7.13 7.14
CA ILE A 148 -5.75 7.77 6.89
C ILE A 148 -5.40 8.70 8.04
N TYR A 149 -4.26 8.45 8.65
CA TYR A 149 -3.62 9.29 9.64
C TYR A 149 -2.25 9.73 9.13
N ASN A 150 -2.12 10.98 8.67
CA ASN A 150 -0.82 11.51 8.25
C ASN A 150 -0.50 12.92 8.70
N ARG A 151 0.77 13.33 8.60
CA ARG A 151 1.07 14.77 8.68
C ARG A 151 0.68 15.48 7.39
N THR A 152 1.02 14.91 6.24
CA THR A 152 0.83 15.55 4.94
C THR A 152 0.36 14.56 3.87
N ILE A 153 -0.62 14.95 3.05
CA ILE A 153 -1.02 14.21 1.85
C ILE A 153 -1.12 15.17 0.66
N TYR A 154 -0.46 14.81 -0.45
CA TYR A 154 -0.46 15.56 -1.70
C TYR A 154 -0.78 14.64 -2.89
N PRO A 155 -2.04 14.22 -3.06
CA PRO A 155 -2.46 13.51 -4.26
C PRO A 155 -2.70 14.48 -5.41
N ARG A 156 -2.28 14.12 -6.63
CA ARG A 156 -2.74 14.87 -7.82
C ARG A 156 -4.25 14.69 -8.01
N SER A 157 -4.75 13.47 -7.82
CA SER A 157 -6.19 13.18 -7.87
C SER A 157 -6.61 12.09 -6.89
N ILE A 158 -7.80 12.25 -6.31
CA ILE A 158 -8.50 11.23 -5.53
C ILE A 158 -9.85 10.95 -6.19
N HIS A 159 -10.14 9.68 -6.46
CA HIS A 159 -11.42 9.24 -6.98
C HIS A 159 -11.99 8.10 -6.13
N CYS A 160 -13.14 8.34 -5.54
CA CYS A 160 -13.76 7.45 -4.56
C CYS A 160 -15.21 7.13 -4.92
N ILE A 161 -15.55 5.83 -5.04
CA ILE A 161 -16.92 5.36 -5.28
C ILE A 161 -17.34 4.39 -4.18
N ARG A 162 -18.49 4.67 -3.52
CA ARG A 162 -19.03 3.79 -2.46
C ARG A 162 -17.99 3.52 -1.37
N THR A 163 -17.32 4.57 -0.92
CA THR A 163 -16.24 4.48 0.07
C THR A 163 -16.63 5.17 1.35
N PHE A 164 -16.12 4.65 2.46
CA PHE A 164 -16.00 5.40 3.71
C PHE A 164 -14.54 5.84 3.82
N LEU A 165 -14.32 7.13 3.91
CA LEU A 165 -13.01 7.74 4.02
C LEU A 165 -12.96 8.58 5.29
N TYR A 166 -12.13 8.15 6.24
CA TYR A 166 -11.80 8.93 7.43
C TYR A 166 -10.39 9.48 7.26
N ILE A 167 -10.26 10.80 7.32
CA ILE A 167 -9.01 11.50 7.17
C ILE A 167 -8.71 12.28 8.44
N TYR A 168 -7.54 12.02 9.02
CA TYR A 168 -6.96 12.84 10.07
C TYR A 168 -5.57 13.28 9.62
N ASN A 169 -5.41 14.54 9.20
CA ASN A 169 -4.09 15.06 8.83
C ASN A 169 -3.79 16.45 9.38
N ARG A 170 -2.51 16.83 9.45
CA ARG A 170 -2.21 18.26 9.61
C ARG A 170 -2.56 19.04 8.34
N THR A 171 -2.21 18.51 7.18
CA THR A 171 -2.30 19.23 5.90
C THR A 171 -2.71 18.30 4.76
N ILE A 172 -3.60 18.76 3.87
CA ILE A 172 -3.95 18.07 2.62
C ILE A 172 -3.98 19.07 1.46
N TYR A 173 -3.32 18.71 0.36
CA TYR A 173 -3.29 19.49 -0.88
C TYR A 173 -3.62 18.57 -2.06
N PRO A 174 -4.91 18.22 -2.27
CA PRO A 174 -5.32 17.48 -3.44
C PRO A 174 -5.41 18.42 -4.65
N GLY A 175 -4.92 17.97 -5.81
CA GLY A 175 -5.27 18.62 -7.07
C GLY A 175 -6.78 18.56 -7.29
N SER A 176 -7.34 17.36 -7.42
CA SER A 176 -8.80 17.17 -7.50
C SER A 176 -9.31 16.05 -6.60
N ILE A 177 -10.53 16.22 -6.06
CA ILE A 177 -11.27 15.20 -5.34
C ILE A 177 -12.59 14.93 -6.04
N HIS A 178 -12.82 13.67 -6.42
CA HIS A 178 -14.08 13.19 -6.99
C HIS A 178 -14.66 12.07 -6.12
N CYS A 179 -15.85 12.29 -5.58
CA CYS A 179 -16.49 11.40 -4.63
C CYS A 179 -17.93 11.10 -5.05
N ILE A 180 -18.28 9.81 -5.17
CA ILE A 180 -19.63 9.35 -5.52
C ILE A 180 -20.13 8.34 -4.48
N ARG A 181 -21.27 8.63 -3.84
CA ARG A 181 -21.87 7.76 -2.80
C ARG A 181 -20.89 7.46 -1.68
N THR A 182 -20.21 8.50 -1.17
CA THR A 182 -19.16 8.34 -0.17
C THR A 182 -19.53 9.02 1.14
N PHE A 183 -19.08 8.44 2.24
CA PHE A 183 -19.00 9.14 3.52
C PHE A 183 -17.57 9.61 3.69
N LEU A 184 -17.39 10.92 3.83
CA LEU A 184 -16.10 11.56 3.95
C LEU A 184 -16.05 12.32 5.27
N TYR A 185 -15.23 11.83 6.19
CA TYR A 185 -14.91 12.52 7.43
C TYR A 185 -13.48 13.04 7.32
N ILE A 186 -13.27 14.33 7.48
CA ILE A 186 -11.96 14.96 7.40
C ILE A 186 -11.74 15.82 8.62
N TYR A 187 -10.67 15.53 9.35
CA TYR A 187 -10.17 16.33 10.45
C TYR A 187 -8.78 16.83 10.07
N ASN A 188 -8.64 18.10 9.71
CA ASN A 188 -7.33 18.68 9.47
C ASN A 188 -7.07 20.03 10.12
N ARG A 189 -5.79 20.45 10.14
CA ARG A 189 -5.51 21.88 10.35
C ARG A 189 -5.77 22.68 9.08
N THR A 190 -5.29 22.19 7.93
CA THR A 190 -5.38 22.91 6.65
C THR A 190 -5.79 22.00 5.49
N ILE A 191 -6.62 22.52 4.58
CA ILE A 191 -7.00 21.88 3.30
C ILE A 191 -6.90 22.91 2.18
N TYR A 192 -6.29 22.50 1.05
CA TYR A 192 -6.12 23.31 -0.16
C TYR A 192 -6.44 22.48 -1.42
N PRO A 193 -7.72 22.27 -1.74
CA PRO A 193 -8.16 21.54 -2.91
C PRO A 193 -8.27 22.50 -4.10
N ARG A 194 -7.71 22.14 -5.25
CA ARG A 194 -7.97 22.95 -6.47
C ARG A 194 -9.39 22.73 -7.00
N SER A 195 -9.95 21.53 -6.82
CA SER A 195 -11.37 21.27 -7.09
C SER A 195 -11.92 20.10 -6.26
N ILE A 196 -13.21 20.20 -5.90
CA ILE A 196 -13.96 19.13 -5.22
C ILE A 196 -15.29 18.92 -5.94
N HIS A 197 -15.54 17.68 -6.39
CA HIS A 197 -16.80 17.25 -6.97
C HIS A 197 -17.37 16.07 -6.19
N CYS A 198 -18.57 16.26 -5.66
CA CYS A 198 -19.20 15.33 -4.72
C CYS A 198 -20.64 15.05 -5.16
N ILE A 199 -20.98 13.77 -5.36
CA ILE A 199 -22.33 13.31 -5.72
C ILE A 199 -22.82 12.33 -4.66
N ARG A 200 -23.96 12.67 -4.02
CA ARG A 200 -24.57 11.85 -2.95
C ARG A 200 -23.56 11.50 -1.86
N THR A 201 -22.84 12.51 -1.38
CA THR A 201 -21.80 12.36 -0.38
C THR A 201 -22.26 12.95 0.94
N PHE A 202 -22.01 12.23 2.03
CA PHE A 202 -22.04 12.84 3.35
C PHE A 202 -20.64 13.36 3.66
N LEU A 203 -20.51 14.67 3.85
CA LEU A 203 -19.23 15.33 4.06
C LEU A 203 -19.22 15.99 5.44
N TYR A 204 -18.29 15.55 6.28
CA TYR A 204 -17.98 16.20 7.55
C TYR A 204 -16.53 16.68 7.53
N ILE A 205 -16.32 17.99 7.61
CA ILE A 205 -15.00 18.60 7.64
C ILE A 205 -14.86 19.39 8.93
N TYR A 206 -13.91 18.99 9.76
CA TYR A 206 -13.39 19.81 10.85
C TYR A 206 -12.02 20.34 10.43
N ASN A 207 -11.96 21.64 10.12
CA ASN A 207 -10.72 22.31 9.78
C ASN A 207 -10.53 23.56 10.61
N ARG A 208 -9.27 23.87 10.94
CA ARG A 208 -8.94 25.16 11.58
C ARG A 208 -8.92 26.31 10.56
N THR A 209 -8.49 26.05 9.34
CA THR A 209 -8.40 27.04 8.26
C THR A 209 -8.67 26.40 6.91
N ILE A 210 -9.48 27.07 6.07
CA ILE A 210 -9.74 26.72 4.67
C ILE A 210 -9.29 27.91 3.83
N TYR A 211 -8.43 27.68 2.84
CA TYR A 211 -8.05 28.70 1.88
C TYR A 211 -8.64 28.32 0.51
N PRO A 212 -9.35 29.26 -0.15
CA PRO A 212 -9.86 29.06 -1.51
C PRO A 212 -8.74 29.05 -2.56
#